data_AF-A0A383AVI6-F1
#
_entry.id   AF-A0A383AVI6-F1
#
_cell.length_a   1.000
_cell.length_b   1.000
_cell.length_c   1.000
_cell.angle_alpha   90.00
_cell.angle_beta   90.00
_cell.angle_gamma   90.00
#
_symmetry.space_group_name_H-M   'P 1'
#
loop_
_entity.id
_entity.type
_entity.pdbx_description
1 polymer ?
#
loop_
_entity_poly.entity_id
_entity_poly.type
_entity_poly.pdbx_seq_one_letter_code
_entity_poly.pdbx_strand_id
1 'polypeptide(L)'
;VAQNPKYDILFEPIQFGPKTMKNRFYQVPHCNGAGSERPGTQAAFRGMKAEGGWGGICTEACSIDHEADTSPSVLASLWDHGDIINLRHMCDTLHEWGALAGVELWHMGSAVANLETRTAPSSPTQSTSDWSIATYSHEPDEAEIVELQDMYVEASKRAVQAGFDIVYVYGSHGVLPVQFLSRFFNRRTDKYGG
;
A
#
# COMPACT_ATOMS: atom_id res chain seq x y z
N VAL A 1 23.71 -17.09 -25.13
CA VAL A 1 23.70 -18.38 -24.40
C VAL A 1 22.24 -18.82 -24.30
N ALA A 2 21.90 -20.05 -24.66
CA ALA A 2 20.52 -20.53 -24.56
C ALA A 2 20.10 -20.69 -23.09
N GLN A 3 18.82 -20.48 -22.79
CA GLN A 3 18.24 -20.63 -21.45
C GLN A 3 18.34 -22.09 -20.97
N ASN A 4 18.65 -22.30 -19.70
CA ASN A 4 18.63 -23.63 -19.10
C ASN A 4 17.17 -24.08 -18.92
N PRO A 5 16.74 -25.22 -19.50
CA PRO A 5 15.36 -25.68 -19.43
C PRO A 5 14.80 -25.84 -18.01
N LYS A 6 15.66 -26.03 -17.00
CA LYS A 6 15.24 -26.09 -15.59
C LYS A 6 14.58 -24.79 -15.09
N TYR A 7 14.80 -23.67 -15.77
CA TYR A 7 14.24 -22.38 -15.42
C TYR A 7 12.95 -22.04 -16.16
N ASP A 8 12.49 -22.89 -17.09
CA ASP A 8 11.30 -22.61 -17.90
C ASP A 8 10.05 -22.39 -17.04
N ILE A 9 9.95 -23.10 -15.90
CA ILE A 9 8.88 -22.91 -14.91
C ILE A 9 8.76 -21.47 -14.42
N LEU A 10 9.86 -20.70 -14.36
CA LEU A 10 9.84 -19.30 -13.92
C LEU A 10 9.13 -18.38 -14.92
N PHE A 11 9.01 -18.80 -16.18
CA PHE A 11 8.41 -18.03 -17.27
C PHE A 11 6.98 -18.49 -17.60
N GLU A 12 6.48 -19.51 -16.91
CA GLU A 12 5.08 -19.91 -17.04
C GLU A 12 4.15 -18.85 -16.42
N PRO A 13 3.02 -18.54 -17.08
CA PRO A 13 1.99 -17.68 -16.50
C PRO A 13 1.40 -18.26 -15.23
N ILE A 14 0.96 -17.38 -14.32
CA ILE A 14 0.26 -17.77 -13.09
C ILE A 14 -0.99 -16.92 -12.89
N GLN A 15 -2.11 -17.57 -12.61
CA GLN A 15 -3.36 -16.90 -12.26
C GLN A 15 -3.33 -16.42 -10.80
N PHE A 16 -3.73 -15.17 -10.58
CA PHE A 16 -3.89 -14.55 -9.27
C PHE A 16 -5.26 -13.87 -9.19
N GLY A 17 -6.22 -14.51 -8.51
CA GLY A 17 -7.62 -14.06 -8.49
C GLY A 17 -8.17 -13.94 -9.92
N PRO A 18 -8.69 -12.75 -10.34
CA PRO A 18 -9.18 -12.52 -11.70
C PRO A 18 -8.08 -12.11 -12.71
N LYS A 19 -6.82 -11.96 -12.30
CA LYS A 19 -5.71 -11.49 -13.15
C LYS A 19 -4.73 -12.63 -13.45
N THR A 20 -3.98 -12.50 -14.55
CA THR A 20 -2.91 -13.44 -14.90
C THR A 20 -1.59 -12.68 -15.01
N MET A 21 -0.57 -13.15 -14.31
CA MET A 21 0.79 -12.63 -14.44
C MET A 21 1.55 -13.43 -15.50
N LYS A 22 2.30 -12.73 -16.38
CA LYS A 22 2.99 -13.33 -17.53
C LYS A 22 4.12 -14.31 -17.17
N ASN A 23 4.63 -14.27 -15.94
CA ASN A 23 5.70 -15.13 -15.42
C ASN A 23 5.71 -15.09 -13.89
N ARG A 24 6.72 -15.68 -13.23
CA ARG A 24 6.82 -15.77 -11.76
C ARG A 24 7.72 -14.71 -11.12
N PHE A 25 8.09 -13.66 -11.86
CA PHE A 25 8.91 -12.55 -11.33
C PHE A 25 7.99 -11.42 -10.84
N TYR A 26 7.91 -11.26 -9.52
CA TYR A 26 7.00 -10.31 -8.88
C TYR A 26 7.75 -9.33 -7.97
N GLN A 27 7.63 -8.04 -8.25
CA GLN A 27 8.18 -7.03 -7.37
C GLN A 27 7.15 -6.65 -6.31
N VAL A 28 7.40 -7.12 -5.08
CA VAL A 28 6.66 -6.73 -3.88
C VAL A 28 6.72 -5.21 -3.64
N PRO A 29 5.79 -4.66 -2.83
CA PRO A 29 5.85 -3.25 -2.45
C PRO A 29 7.17 -2.88 -1.76
N HIS A 30 7.78 -1.76 -2.18
CA HIS A 30 8.99 -1.21 -1.55
C HIS A 30 9.19 0.27 -1.90
N CYS A 31 9.76 1.04 -0.97
CA CYS A 31 10.00 2.48 -1.12
C CYS A 31 11.13 2.80 -2.10
N ASN A 32 10.95 3.89 -2.85
CA ASN A 32 11.97 4.49 -3.71
C ASN A 32 12.09 6.02 -3.55
N GLY A 33 11.29 6.62 -2.64
CA GLY A 33 11.26 8.06 -2.40
C GLY A 33 10.62 8.86 -3.54
N ALA A 34 9.76 8.22 -4.35
CA ALA A 34 8.97 8.89 -5.37
C ALA A 34 7.57 9.23 -4.87
N GLY A 35 6.88 8.27 -4.25
CA GLY A 35 5.51 8.43 -3.79
C GLY A 35 4.54 8.79 -4.91
N SER A 36 3.53 9.59 -4.56
CA SER A 36 2.62 10.23 -5.52
C SER A 36 3.10 11.62 -5.94
N GLU A 37 4.07 12.20 -5.23
CA GLU A 37 4.61 13.55 -5.49
C GLU A 37 5.54 13.61 -6.71
N ARG A 38 6.19 12.50 -7.07
CA ARG A 38 7.17 12.42 -8.17
C ARG A 38 6.73 11.40 -9.22
N PRO A 39 5.60 11.64 -9.93
CA PRO A 39 4.99 10.65 -10.82
C PRO A 39 5.93 10.18 -11.93
N GLY A 40 6.78 11.06 -12.48
CA GLY A 40 7.77 10.69 -13.49
C GLY A 40 8.85 9.72 -12.96
N THR A 41 9.35 9.94 -11.74
CA THR A 41 10.31 9.02 -11.10
C THR A 41 9.64 7.69 -10.79
N GLN A 42 8.40 7.71 -10.29
CA GLN A 42 7.64 6.51 -9.99
C GLN A 42 7.41 5.67 -11.25
N ALA A 43 6.89 6.29 -12.32
CA ALA A 43 6.63 5.62 -13.59
C ALA A 43 7.92 5.09 -14.22
N ALA A 44 9.00 5.89 -14.29
CA ALA A 44 10.25 5.45 -14.90
C ALA A 44 10.92 4.28 -14.15
N PHE A 45 10.99 4.36 -12.81
CA PHE A 45 11.64 3.32 -12.00
C PHE A 45 10.89 1.98 -12.02
N ARG A 46 9.55 2.03 -12.05
CA ARG A 46 8.73 0.82 -12.14
C ARG A 46 8.65 0.32 -13.59
N GLY A 47 8.53 1.24 -14.55
CA GLY A 47 8.52 0.96 -15.99
C GLY A 47 9.76 0.23 -16.49
N MET A 48 10.96 0.61 -16.04
CA MET A 48 12.19 -0.10 -16.44
C MET A 48 12.17 -1.58 -16.03
N LYS A 49 11.46 -1.94 -14.95
CA LYS A 49 11.29 -3.33 -14.51
C LYS A 49 10.27 -4.06 -15.37
N ALA A 50 9.20 -3.39 -15.78
CA ALA A 50 8.19 -3.97 -16.66
C ALA A 50 8.80 -4.31 -18.02
N GLU A 51 9.58 -3.38 -18.59
CA GLU A 51 10.41 -3.59 -19.78
C GLU A 51 11.39 -4.75 -19.57
N GLY A 52 12.06 -4.79 -18.40
CA GLY A 52 12.96 -5.87 -17.99
C GLY A 52 12.29 -7.22 -17.76
N GLY A 53 10.97 -7.33 -17.90
CA GLY A 53 10.25 -8.60 -17.90
C GLY A 53 9.54 -8.97 -16.61
N TRP A 54 9.53 -8.11 -15.58
CA TRP A 54 8.75 -8.37 -14.36
C TRP A 54 7.26 -8.45 -14.69
N GLY A 55 6.57 -9.45 -14.13
CA GLY A 55 5.16 -9.71 -14.44
C GLY A 55 4.17 -8.88 -13.62
N GLY A 56 4.53 -8.53 -12.39
CA GLY A 56 3.73 -7.71 -11.50
C GLY A 56 4.63 -6.81 -10.67
N ILE A 57 4.27 -5.53 -10.57
CA ILE A 57 5.09 -4.49 -9.97
C ILE A 57 4.21 -3.59 -9.12
N CYS A 58 4.58 -3.44 -7.86
CA CYS A 58 3.84 -2.61 -6.90
C CYS A 58 4.48 -1.23 -6.69
N THR A 59 3.66 -0.28 -6.26
CA THR A 59 4.12 0.89 -5.50
C THR A 59 4.76 0.49 -4.18
N GLU A 60 5.33 1.44 -3.46
CA GLU A 60 5.49 1.37 -2.01
C GLU A 60 4.15 1.35 -1.26
N ALA A 61 4.23 1.37 0.07
CA ALA A 61 3.10 1.69 0.92
C ALA A 61 2.42 2.98 0.44
N CYS A 62 1.10 2.91 0.28
CA CYS A 62 0.26 3.94 -0.27
C CYS A 62 -0.79 4.34 0.76
N SER A 63 -0.63 5.53 1.31
CA SER A 63 -1.54 6.08 2.30
C SER A 63 -2.95 6.21 1.74
N ILE A 64 -3.92 5.73 2.52
CA ILE A 64 -5.33 5.69 2.12
C ILE A 64 -6.10 6.96 2.45
N ASP A 65 -5.62 7.73 3.43
CA ASP A 65 -6.28 8.95 3.95
C ASP A 65 -5.28 9.88 4.64
N HIS A 66 -5.67 11.14 4.85
CA HIS A 66 -4.91 12.15 5.58
C HIS A 66 -4.63 11.78 7.05
N GLU A 67 -5.40 10.86 7.64
CA GLU A 67 -5.11 10.27 8.95
C GLU A 67 -3.86 9.35 8.94
N ALA A 68 -3.42 8.94 7.75
CA ALA A 68 -2.22 8.16 7.54
C ALA A 68 -1.16 8.96 6.77
N ASP A 69 -0.75 10.13 7.27
CA ASP A 69 0.27 10.95 6.60
C ASP A 69 1.69 10.38 6.82
N THR A 70 2.45 10.23 5.74
CA THR A 70 3.77 9.59 5.78
C THR A 70 4.91 10.54 6.14
N SER A 71 4.62 11.84 6.29
CA SER A 71 5.60 12.88 6.58
C SER A 71 6.42 12.57 7.83
N PRO A 72 7.76 12.73 7.77
CA PRO A 72 8.54 13.38 6.70
C PRO A 72 9.03 12.40 5.62
N SER A 73 8.58 11.15 5.64
CA SER A 73 8.95 10.16 4.61
C SER A 73 8.10 10.37 3.36
N VAL A 74 8.72 10.19 2.19
CA VAL A 74 8.00 10.26 0.91
C VAL A 74 7.56 8.86 0.52
N LEU A 75 6.25 8.62 0.61
CA LEU A 75 5.58 7.40 0.18
C LEU A 75 4.40 7.76 -0.74
N ALA A 76 3.70 6.76 -1.27
CA ALA A 76 2.55 7.01 -2.12
C ALA A 76 1.33 7.43 -1.27
N SER A 77 0.39 8.13 -1.91
CA SER A 77 -0.92 8.53 -1.38
C SER A 77 -1.99 8.25 -2.43
N LEU A 78 -3.21 7.95 -1.97
CA LEU A 78 -4.44 7.83 -2.76
C LEU A 78 -5.60 8.55 -2.05
N TRP A 79 -5.36 9.80 -1.67
CA TRP A 79 -6.30 10.62 -0.92
C TRP A 79 -7.36 11.24 -1.82
N ASP A 80 -6.97 11.66 -3.03
CA ASP A 80 -7.81 12.46 -3.90
C ASP A 80 -7.65 12.14 -5.40
N HIS A 81 -8.24 12.99 -6.24
CA HIS A 81 -8.18 12.84 -7.69
C HIS A 81 -6.79 13.17 -8.29
N GLY A 82 -6.03 14.06 -7.65
CA GLY A 82 -4.66 14.37 -8.06
C GLY A 82 -3.75 13.16 -7.92
N ASP A 83 -3.88 12.42 -6.82
CA ASP A 83 -3.17 11.16 -6.61
C ASP A 83 -3.51 10.10 -7.68
N ILE A 84 -4.79 10.00 -8.06
CA ILE A 84 -5.23 9.11 -9.14
C ILE A 84 -4.52 9.46 -10.45
N ILE A 85 -4.46 10.74 -10.81
CA ILE A 85 -3.80 11.20 -12.03
C ILE A 85 -2.31 10.84 -11.97
N ASN A 86 -1.64 11.13 -10.85
CA ASN A 86 -0.21 10.91 -10.70
C ASN A 86 0.16 9.42 -10.75
N LEU A 87 -0.57 8.56 -10.04
CA LEU A 87 -0.30 7.12 -10.00
C LEU A 87 -0.79 6.38 -11.26
N ARG A 88 -1.77 6.92 -11.98
CA ARG A 88 -2.15 6.38 -13.30
C ARG A 88 -0.99 6.39 -14.27
N HIS A 89 -0.13 7.41 -14.23
CA HIS A 89 1.03 7.45 -15.09
C HIS A 89 1.92 6.20 -14.92
N MET A 90 2.11 5.74 -13.68
CA MET A 90 2.82 4.49 -13.41
C MET A 90 2.06 3.28 -13.96
N CYS A 91 0.75 3.17 -13.70
CA CYS A 91 -0.07 2.05 -14.17
C CYS A 91 -0.02 1.90 -15.70
N ASP A 92 -0.29 2.99 -16.43
CA ASP A 92 -0.27 3.02 -17.90
C ASP A 92 1.09 2.59 -18.44
N THR A 93 2.20 3.10 -17.86
CA THR A 93 3.56 2.69 -18.24
C THR A 93 3.84 1.20 -17.99
N LEU A 94 3.32 0.60 -16.92
CA LEU A 94 3.47 -0.85 -16.69
C LEU A 94 2.66 -1.67 -17.70
N HIS A 95 1.45 -1.21 -18.01
CA HIS A 95 0.55 -1.88 -18.95
C HIS A 95 1.08 -1.88 -20.38
N GLU A 96 1.82 -0.85 -20.81
CA GLU A 96 2.53 -0.81 -22.10
C GLU A 96 3.46 -2.04 -22.30
N TRP A 97 4.02 -2.56 -21.20
CA TRP A 97 4.90 -3.73 -21.21
C TRP A 97 4.20 -5.02 -20.75
N GLY A 98 2.88 -5.00 -20.63
CA GLY A 98 2.06 -6.15 -20.20
C GLY A 98 2.37 -6.63 -18.78
N ALA A 99 2.84 -5.76 -17.90
CA ALA A 99 3.00 -6.04 -16.48
C ALA A 99 1.78 -5.57 -15.68
N LEU A 100 1.41 -6.28 -14.62
CA LEU A 100 0.34 -5.87 -13.72
C LEU A 100 0.83 -4.78 -12.75
N ALA A 101 -0.01 -3.78 -12.51
CA ALA A 101 0.26 -2.72 -11.53
C ALA A 101 -0.38 -3.05 -10.17
N GLY A 102 0.39 -2.97 -9.09
CA GLY A 102 -0.10 -3.19 -7.72
C GLY A 102 0.02 -1.95 -6.83
N VAL A 103 -0.93 -1.78 -5.90
CA VAL A 103 -0.87 -0.75 -4.85
C VAL A 103 -1.01 -1.36 -3.46
N GLU A 104 -0.21 -0.87 -2.53
CA GLU A 104 -0.21 -1.32 -1.13
C GLU A 104 -0.96 -0.34 -0.22
N LEU A 105 -2.25 -0.58 0.02
CA LEU A 105 -3.06 0.32 0.85
C LEU A 105 -2.62 0.25 2.31
N TRP A 106 -2.25 1.40 2.85
CA TRP A 106 -1.53 1.52 4.11
C TRP A 106 -2.19 2.52 5.07
N HIS A 107 -2.23 2.11 6.34
CA HIS A 107 -2.56 2.95 7.49
C HIS A 107 -1.67 2.50 8.66
N MET A 108 -0.76 3.36 9.15
CA MET A 108 0.23 2.94 10.16
C MET A 108 -0.33 2.79 11.57
N GLY A 109 -1.55 3.25 11.82
CA GLY A 109 -2.16 3.24 13.15
C GLY A 109 -1.34 4.08 14.13
N SER A 110 -1.02 3.55 15.31
CA SER A 110 -0.30 4.30 16.35
C SER A 110 1.10 4.78 15.94
N ALA A 111 1.67 4.24 14.86
CA ALA A 111 3.02 4.56 14.45
C ALA A 111 3.15 5.78 13.51
N VAL A 112 2.04 6.36 13.04
CA VAL A 112 2.04 7.52 12.14
C VAL A 112 2.04 8.84 12.92
N ALA A 113 2.96 9.75 12.56
CA ALA A 113 3.16 11.00 13.27
C ALA A 113 2.25 12.15 12.78
N ASN A 114 1.71 12.03 11.56
CA ASN A 114 0.88 13.02 10.89
C ASN A 114 1.47 14.44 10.96
N LEU A 115 2.76 14.58 10.64
CA LEU A 115 3.47 15.86 10.80
C LEU A 115 2.97 16.95 9.85
N GLU A 116 2.45 16.57 8.68
CA GLU A 116 1.88 17.50 7.70
C GLU A 116 0.40 17.74 7.99
N THR A 117 -0.39 16.67 8.10
CA THR A 117 -1.86 16.76 8.22
C THR A 117 -2.33 17.13 9.61
N ARG A 118 -1.50 16.86 10.63
CA ARG A 118 -1.75 17.14 12.06
C ARG A 118 -2.99 16.42 12.62
N THR A 119 -3.46 15.39 11.94
CA THR A 119 -4.57 14.53 12.36
C THR A 119 -4.12 13.62 13.51
N ALA A 120 -5.05 13.30 14.41
CA ALA A 120 -4.78 12.33 15.47
C ALA A 120 -4.83 10.92 14.88
N PRO A 121 -3.81 10.07 15.11
CA PRO A 121 -3.83 8.71 14.59
C PRO A 121 -4.72 7.80 15.43
N SER A 122 -5.44 6.87 14.78
CA SER A 122 -6.20 5.82 15.47
C SER A 122 -5.39 4.53 15.64
N SER A 123 -5.60 3.83 16.76
CA SER A 123 -5.14 2.44 16.92
C SER A 123 -6.06 1.64 17.85
N PRO A 124 -6.04 0.29 17.85
CA PRO A 124 -7.01 -0.51 18.60
C PRO A 124 -7.04 -0.21 20.10
N THR A 125 -5.91 0.25 20.66
CA THR A 125 -5.79 0.67 22.05
C THR A 125 -4.89 1.89 22.12
N GLN A 126 -5.34 2.92 22.85
CA GLN A 126 -4.55 4.13 23.05
C GLN A 126 -3.14 3.77 23.52
N SER A 127 -2.15 4.19 22.74
CA SER A 127 -0.75 3.85 22.97
C SER A 127 0.17 4.93 22.44
N THR A 128 1.36 5.01 23.05
CA THR A 128 2.50 5.70 22.48
C THR A 128 3.01 4.92 21.28
N SER A 129 3.43 5.64 20.25
CA SER A 129 4.18 5.05 19.16
C SER A 129 5.55 4.56 19.64
N ASP A 130 5.92 3.33 19.29
CA ASP A 130 7.29 2.81 19.47
C ASP A 130 8.23 3.26 18.33
N TRP A 131 7.70 3.95 17.32
CA TRP A 131 8.44 4.40 16.13
C TRP A 131 8.61 5.92 16.06
N SER A 132 7.56 6.66 16.39
CA SER A 132 7.50 8.12 16.35
C SER A 132 7.40 8.69 17.77
N ILE A 133 8.51 9.20 18.28
CA ILE A 133 8.58 9.75 19.64
C ILE A 133 7.52 10.86 19.80
N ALA A 134 6.84 10.86 20.94
CA ALA A 134 5.78 11.82 21.30
C ALA A 134 4.50 11.78 20.44
N THR A 135 4.29 10.71 19.67
CA THR A 135 3.00 10.44 19.01
C THR A 135 2.14 9.52 19.88
N TYR A 136 0.87 9.89 20.05
CA TYR A 136 -0.13 9.09 20.74
C TYR A 136 -1.31 8.86 19.80
N SER A 137 -1.81 7.62 19.82
CA SER A 137 -3.07 7.30 19.14
C SER A 137 -4.25 7.40 20.08
N HIS A 138 -5.44 7.67 19.55
CA HIS A 138 -6.67 7.41 20.27
C HIS A 138 -7.20 6.01 19.97
N GLU A 139 -8.03 5.52 20.89
CA GLU A 139 -8.76 4.27 20.75
C GLU A 139 -10.10 4.56 20.06
N PRO A 140 -10.34 4.06 18.83
CA PRO A 140 -11.56 4.35 18.11
C PRO A 140 -12.74 3.57 18.70
N ASP A 141 -13.92 4.18 18.67
CA ASP A 141 -15.18 3.48 18.92
C ASP A 141 -15.61 2.63 17.71
N GLU A 142 -16.77 1.96 17.83
CA GLU A 142 -17.26 1.09 16.74
C GLU A 142 -17.57 1.87 15.45
N ALA A 143 -18.07 3.10 15.56
CA ALA A 143 -18.38 3.92 14.39
C ALA A 143 -17.10 4.39 13.70
N GLU A 144 -16.09 4.83 14.47
CA GLU A 144 -14.78 5.21 13.95
C GLU A 144 -14.07 4.01 13.29
N ILE A 145 -14.24 2.78 13.81
CA ILE A 145 -13.71 1.58 13.14
C ILE A 145 -14.38 1.36 11.77
N VAL A 146 -15.67 1.65 11.64
CA VAL A 146 -16.37 1.60 10.34
C VAL A 146 -15.82 2.68 9.40
N GLU A 147 -15.58 3.90 9.89
CA GLU A 147 -14.96 4.97 9.11
C GLU A 147 -13.55 4.59 8.60
N LEU A 148 -12.72 3.98 9.45
CA LEU A 148 -11.41 3.45 9.05
C LEU A 148 -11.53 2.39 7.95
N GLN A 149 -12.55 1.53 8.00
CA GLN A 149 -12.81 0.55 6.94
C GLN A 149 -13.26 1.23 5.64
N ASP A 150 -14.12 2.25 5.73
CA ASP A 150 -14.57 3.02 4.59
C ASP A 150 -13.41 3.76 3.90
N MET A 151 -12.38 4.20 4.64
CA MET A 151 -11.15 4.74 4.05
C MET A 151 -10.45 3.71 3.15
N TYR A 152 -10.35 2.44 3.55
CA TYR A 152 -9.81 1.37 2.70
C TYR A 152 -10.67 1.12 1.47
N VAL A 153 -12.00 1.19 1.61
CA VAL A 153 -12.95 1.02 0.50
C VAL A 153 -12.79 2.15 -0.52
N GLU A 154 -12.76 3.41 -0.07
CA GLU A 154 -12.60 4.56 -0.96
C GLU A 154 -11.23 4.56 -1.64
N ALA A 155 -10.14 4.28 -0.91
CA ALA A 155 -8.82 4.13 -1.51
C ALA A 155 -8.76 2.98 -2.52
N SER A 156 -9.46 1.86 -2.29
CA SER A 156 -9.58 0.77 -3.25
C SER A 156 -10.32 1.20 -4.52
N LYS A 157 -11.40 1.98 -4.40
CA LYS A 157 -12.12 2.54 -5.56
C LYS A 157 -11.22 3.49 -6.35
N ARG A 158 -10.46 4.35 -5.69
CA ARG A 158 -9.48 5.25 -6.33
C ARG A 158 -8.36 4.47 -7.00
N ALA A 159 -7.88 3.40 -6.40
CA ALA A 159 -6.87 2.52 -7.00
C ALA A 159 -7.36 1.89 -8.31
N VAL A 160 -8.60 1.37 -8.33
CA VAL A 160 -9.21 0.86 -9.57
C VAL A 160 -9.34 1.97 -10.62
N GLN A 161 -9.75 3.18 -10.21
CA GLN A 161 -9.80 4.33 -11.12
C GLN A 161 -8.41 4.73 -11.63
N ALA A 162 -7.34 4.58 -10.85
CA ALA A 162 -5.97 4.85 -11.28
C ALA A 162 -5.43 3.80 -12.25
N GLY A 163 -6.07 2.62 -12.36
CA GLY A 163 -5.67 1.55 -13.26
C GLY A 163 -4.90 0.42 -12.58
N PHE A 164 -4.88 0.34 -11.25
CA PHE A 164 -4.26 -0.78 -10.56
C PHE A 164 -4.98 -2.11 -10.79
N ASP A 165 -4.23 -3.18 -10.96
CA ASP A 165 -4.72 -4.55 -11.12
C ASP A 165 -4.78 -5.33 -9.80
N ILE A 166 -3.90 -4.97 -8.85
CA ILE A 166 -3.73 -5.63 -7.57
C ILE A 166 -3.86 -4.57 -6.47
N VAL A 167 -4.75 -4.83 -5.52
CA VAL A 167 -4.95 -3.97 -4.34
C VAL A 167 -4.66 -4.80 -3.11
N TYR A 168 -3.69 -4.38 -2.31
CA TYR A 168 -3.39 -5.03 -1.03
C TYR A 168 -4.15 -4.35 0.12
N VAL A 169 -4.59 -5.16 1.08
CA VAL A 169 -4.73 -4.72 2.46
C VAL A 169 -3.42 -5.02 3.15
N TYR A 170 -2.66 -3.98 3.49
CA TYR A 170 -1.34 -4.19 4.08
C TYR A 170 -1.46 -4.69 5.52
N GLY A 171 -0.95 -5.91 5.76
CA GLY A 171 -0.98 -6.57 7.07
C GLY A 171 0.41 -6.99 7.56
N SER A 172 1.44 -6.15 7.39
CA SER A 172 2.79 -6.39 7.92
C SER A 172 3.34 -5.15 8.65
N HIS A 173 4.56 -5.24 9.18
CA HIS A 173 5.32 -4.11 9.75
C HIS A 173 4.58 -3.30 10.83
N GLY A 174 3.68 -3.95 11.58
CA GLY A 174 2.97 -3.31 12.69
C GLY A 174 1.97 -2.23 12.26
N VAL A 175 1.47 -2.27 11.02
CA VAL A 175 0.42 -1.35 10.53
C VAL A 175 -0.97 -1.70 11.10
N LEU A 176 -1.97 -0.86 10.87
CA LEU A 176 -3.26 -0.90 11.59
C LEU A 176 -3.95 -2.29 11.61
N PRO A 177 -4.07 -3.04 10.50
CA PRO A 177 -4.63 -4.40 10.56
C PRO A 177 -3.84 -5.37 11.46
N VAL A 178 -2.51 -5.25 11.50
CA VAL A 178 -1.64 -6.03 12.40
C VAL A 178 -1.83 -5.60 13.85
N GLN A 179 -2.03 -4.30 14.09
CA GLN A 179 -2.29 -3.79 15.42
C GLN A 179 -3.58 -4.38 15.97
N PHE A 180 -4.66 -4.43 15.18
CA PHE A 180 -5.90 -5.10 15.60
C PHE A 180 -5.71 -6.60 15.86
N LEU A 181 -4.87 -7.29 15.09
CA LEU A 181 -4.65 -8.72 15.24
C LEU A 181 -3.76 -9.10 16.44
N SER A 182 -2.82 -8.24 16.82
CA SER A 182 -1.78 -8.57 17.79
C SER A 182 -2.16 -8.14 19.21
N ARG A 183 -2.09 -9.08 20.16
CA ARG A 183 -2.26 -8.81 21.61
C ARG A 183 -1.24 -7.86 22.21
N PHE A 184 -0.15 -7.59 21.50
CA PHE A 184 0.81 -6.57 21.91
C PHE A 184 0.18 -5.17 21.83
N PHE A 185 -0.54 -4.90 20.73
CA PHE A 185 -1.17 -3.61 20.46
C PHE A 185 -2.62 -3.55 20.93
N ASN A 186 -3.40 -4.60 20.69
CA ASN A 186 -4.84 -4.62 20.97
C ASN A 186 -5.14 -5.24 22.34
N ARG A 187 -5.65 -4.40 23.25
CA ARG A 187 -6.11 -4.77 24.59
C ARG A 187 -7.61 -4.54 24.77
N ARG A 188 -8.35 -4.37 23.67
CA ARG A 188 -9.80 -4.20 23.71
C ARG A 188 -10.48 -5.43 24.31
N THR A 189 -11.64 -5.22 24.90
CA THR A 189 -12.49 -6.26 25.49
C THR A 189 -13.85 -6.35 24.82
N ASP A 190 -14.06 -5.59 23.74
CA ASP A 190 -15.24 -5.63 22.90
C ASP A 190 -15.09 -6.67 21.77
N LYS A 191 -15.99 -6.64 20.78
CA LYS A 191 -15.98 -7.59 19.65
C LYS A 191 -14.75 -7.47 18.73
N TYR A 192 -13.91 -6.45 18.92
CA TYR A 192 -12.68 -6.24 18.16
C TYR A 192 -11.42 -6.64 18.95
N GLY A 193 -11.54 -7.20 20.16
CA GLY A 193 -10.41 -7.66 20.98
C GLY A 193 -10.64 -9.02 21.66
N GLY A 194 -9.58 -9.59 22.24
CA GLY A 194 -9.60 -10.92 22.89
C GLY A 194 -8.26 -11.66 22.99
#